data_AF-G0R7I0-F1
#
_entry.id   AF-G0R7I0-F1
#
_cell.length_a   1.000
_cell.length_b   1.000
_cell.length_c   1.000
_cell.angle_alpha   90.00
_cell.angle_beta   90.00
_cell.angle_gamma   90.00
#
_symmetry.space_group_name_H-M   'P 1'
#
loop_
_entity.id
_entity.type
_entity.pdbx_description
1 polymer ?
#
loop_
_entity_poly.entity_id
_entity_poly.type
_entity_poly.pdbx_seq_one_letter_code
_entity_poly.pdbx_strand_id
1 'polypeptide(L)'
;MTAAAATTSGRRSISPSPSVSTSQRQNEAWWSIHPFRGMVNDVRRRAPYYVSDWLDAWDYRVVPATVFMYFANILPALAFSLDMFQNTGSNYGVNEVLLASVLGSVVFSIFSAQPLVIVGVTGPITVFNSTVYDIMKPTGVNYLGFMAWIGIWSLILHWILAITNSCNWLRWVTRFPCDIFGFYVAFIYLQKGIQVLERLGDDRAFYLSIVAALLLFMVAYICGELGGSSLFRHPVRVFLKDYGTPLTLVFFTGFVHIGRMSQVHLAVLPTSTAFEPTGDRGWLVNFWDLSVGEIFTALPFAILLTILFWFDHNVSSLIAQGSEFPLRKPAGFHWDFFLLGITTGVAGILGLPFPNGLIPQAPFHTESLCVTKAVKKLDEKGEDKGEYTFEATHVVEQRVSNLAQGLLTLGTMTGPLLVVLHLVPHGVLAGLFFIMGFQALQANGITAKLLFLARDKNLTPSNSPLKSIKRRAAIWGFVIVELVGFGATFAITQTIAAVGFPIIILLLIPVRAMVLPRLFRSDELALLDEPTASDFTMEGIGGSWGRGEQQAGLQSNDDTRLASRSSSSRRSVNAGDARRDYKSQEDLAELGQAPHMRNTITRRRSVDARSSATPDTA
;
A
#
# COMPACT_ATOMS: atom_id res chain seq x y z
N MET A 1 79.52 -8.74 48.61
CA MET A 1 79.78 -8.56 47.17
C MET A 1 78.59 -9.17 46.44
N THR A 2 77.57 -8.38 46.05
CA THR A 2 77.38 -7.86 44.66
C THR A 2 77.40 -8.99 43.63
N ALA A 3 76.46 -9.20 42.71
CA ALA A 3 75.20 -8.56 42.33
C ALA A 3 74.56 -9.43 41.21
N ALA A 4 73.29 -9.14 40.88
CA ALA A 4 72.58 -9.45 39.62
C ALA A 4 72.15 -10.90 39.34
N ALA A 5 71.04 -11.22 38.65
CA ALA A 5 69.77 -10.57 38.28
C ALA A 5 69.03 -11.63 37.42
N ALA A 6 67.71 -11.84 37.59
CA ALA A 6 66.79 -12.26 36.50
C ALA A 6 65.34 -12.51 36.99
N THR A 7 64.49 -11.53 36.73
CA THR A 7 63.12 -11.64 36.16
C THR A 7 62.10 -12.65 36.72
N THR A 8 61.14 -12.10 37.48
CA THR A 8 59.86 -12.68 37.90
C THR A 8 58.81 -12.59 36.79
N SER A 9 58.29 -13.72 36.28
CA SER A 9 57.08 -13.77 35.45
C SER A 9 55.83 -13.94 36.31
N GLY A 10 55.09 -12.85 36.57
CA GLY A 10 53.80 -12.88 37.25
C GLY A 10 52.68 -13.29 36.29
N ARG A 11 52.16 -14.50 36.46
CA ARG A 11 50.96 -15.03 35.79
C ARG A 11 49.73 -14.32 36.39
N ARG A 12 49.15 -13.33 35.70
CA ARG A 12 47.85 -12.75 36.09
C ARG A 12 46.73 -13.65 35.57
N SER A 13 45.94 -14.18 36.51
CA SER A 13 44.65 -14.84 36.29
C SER A 13 43.67 -13.88 35.61
N ILE A 14 43.22 -14.24 34.40
CA ILE A 14 42.14 -13.56 33.69
C ILE A 14 40.82 -14.13 34.24
N SER A 15 40.06 -13.29 34.92
CA SER A 15 38.65 -13.50 35.25
C SER A 15 37.83 -13.67 33.96
N PRO A 16 36.91 -14.65 33.86
CA PRO A 16 36.06 -14.75 32.69
C PRO A 16 35.08 -13.58 32.65
N SER A 17 35.04 -12.89 31.52
CA SER A 17 34.04 -11.88 31.17
C SER A 17 32.63 -12.51 31.17
N PRO A 18 31.57 -11.73 31.49
CA PRO A 18 30.22 -12.26 31.54
C PRO A 18 29.82 -12.67 30.12
N SER A 19 29.56 -13.96 29.94
CA SER A 19 28.91 -14.49 28.75
C SER A 19 27.59 -13.75 28.56
N VAL A 20 27.46 -13.02 27.45
CA VAL A 20 26.18 -12.56 26.94
C VAL A 20 25.30 -13.80 26.84
N SER A 21 24.33 -13.91 27.75
CA SER A 21 23.35 -14.97 27.74
C SER A 21 22.61 -14.86 26.41
N THR A 22 22.91 -15.77 25.49
CA THR A 22 22.06 -16.10 24.35
C THR A 22 20.70 -16.42 24.96
N SER A 23 19.78 -15.46 24.95
CA SER A 23 18.41 -15.71 25.35
C SER A 23 17.90 -16.78 24.38
N GLN A 24 17.84 -18.02 24.85
CA GLN A 24 17.06 -19.07 24.20
C GLN A 24 15.69 -18.45 23.93
N ARG A 25 15.39 -18.16 22.65
CA ARG A 25 14.03 -17.86 22.23
C ARG A 25 13.25 -19.12 22.57
N GLN A 26 12.60 -19.12 23.73
CA GLN A 26 11.60 -20.11 24.06
C GLN A 26 10.62 -20.10 22.88
N ASN A 27 10.43 -21.25 22.24
CA ASN A 27 9.30 -21.49 21.36
C ASN A 27 8.05 -21.30 22.21
N GLU A 28 7.60 -20.05 22.38
CA GLU A 28 6.28 -19.75 22.90
C GLU A 28 5.30 -20.42 21.95
N ALA A 29 4.60 -21.42 22.48
CA ALA A 29 3.67 -22.19 21.70
C ALA A 29 2.57 -21.28 21.17
N TRP A 30 2.13 -21.47 19.92
CA TRP A 30 1.29 -20.52 19.18
C TRP A 30 -0.05 -20.15 19.86
N TRP A 31 -0.44 -20.90 20.90
CA TRP A 31 -1.63 -20.76 21.73
C TRP A 31 -1.40 -20.04 23.08
N SER A 32 -0.18 -19.61 23.45
CA SER A 32 0.02 -18.83 24.68
C SER A 32 -0.40 -17.37 24.49
N ILE A 33 -1.71 -17.12 24.59
CA ILE A 33 -2.30 -15.79 24.52
C ILE A 33 -1.92 -15.02 25.79
N HIS A 34 -0.94 -14.13 25.67
CA HIS A 34 -0.68 -13.13 26.69
C HIS A 34 -1.50 -11.87 26.36
N PRO A 35 -2.62 -11.62 27.07
CA PRO A 35 -3.49 -10.49 26.75
C PRO A 35 -2.70 -9.18 26.82
N PHE A 36 -2.99 -8.25 25.90
CA PHE A 36 -2.38 -6.91 25.77
C PHE A 36 -0.88 -6.85 25.42
N ARG A 37 -0.14 -7.97 25.44
CA ARG A 37 1.31 -7.95 25.19
C ARG A 37 1.66 -7.40 23.80
N GLY A 38 0.90 -7.75 22.75
CA GLY A 38 1.10 -7.22 21.40
C GLY A 38 0.86 -5.72 21.31
N MET A 39 -0.29 -5.24 21.82
CA MET A 39 -0.61 -3.81 21.82
C MET A 39 0.42 -2.96 22.59
N VAL A 40 0.83 -3.41 23.79
CA VAL A 40 1.83 -2.69 24.60
C VAL A 40 3.18 -2.65 23.88
N ASN A 41 3.57 -3.74 23.22
CA ASN A 41 4.81 -3.78 22.44
C ASN A 41 4.77 -2.82 21.24
N ASP A 42 3.65 -2.78 20.51
CA ASP A 42 3.47 -1.91 19.35
C ASP A 42 3.58 -0.43 19.78
N VAL A 43 2.85 -0.04 20.84
CA VAL A 43 2.90 1.32 21.38
C VAL A 43 4.30 1.66 21.91
N ARG A 44 4.94 0.76 22.66
CA ARG A 44 6.27 0.99 23.23
C ARG A 44 7.34 1.16 22.15
N ARG A 45 7.24 0.43 21.04
CA ARG A 45 8.17 0.54 19.90
C ARG A 45 7.95 1.84 19.10
N ARG A 46 6.70 2.30 18.97
CA ARG A 46 6.37 3.49 18.17
C ARG A 46 6.43 4.81 18.93
N ALA A 47 6.11 4.83 20.23
CA ALA A 47 6.04 6.05 21.03
C ALA A 47 7.26 6.99 20.92
N PRO A 48 8.52 6.50 20.88
CA PRO A 48 9.69 7.39 20.72
C PRO A 48 9.71 8.16 19.39
N TYR A 49 9.10 7.61 18.34
CA TYR A 49 9.11 8.19 17.00
C TYR A 49 7.94 9.16 16.76
N TYR A 50 6.99 9.28 17.69
CA TYR A 50 5.79 10.10 17.49
C TYR A 50 6.12 11.56 17.16
N VAL A 51 7.04 12.17 17.90
CA VAL A 51 7.45 13.56 17.67
C VAL A 51 8.24 13.70 16.36
N SER A 52 9.09 12.71 16.03
CA SER A 52 9.80 12.72 14.74
C SER A 52 8.86 12.64 13.55
N ASP A 53 7.72 11.93 13.64
CA ASP A 53 6.75 11.82 12.54
C ASP A 53 6.17 13.19 12.11
N TRP A 54 6.13 14.18 13.02
CA TRP A 54 5.67 15.54 12.72
C TRP A 54 6.80 16.44 12.20
N LEU A 55 8.03 16.24 12.67
CA LEU A 55 9.21 16.99 12.22
C LEU A 55 9.66 16.53 10.83
N ASP A 56 9.64 15.22 10.58
CA ASP A 56 9.98 14.60 9.29
C ASP A 56 9.00 14.99 8.18
N ALA A 57 7.85 15.58 8.52
CA ALA A 57 6.87 16.07 7.57
C ALA A 57 7.31 17.34 6.81
N TRP A 58 8.35 18.03 7.28
CA TRP A 58 8.89 19.22 6.61
C TRP A 58 9.84 18.81 5.47
N ASP A 59 9.29 18.10 4.48
CA ASP A 59 9.98 17.67 3.28
C ASP A 59 9.20 18.09 2.03
N TYR A 60 9.91 18.43 0.96
CA TYR A 60 9.32 18.90 -0.29
C TYR A 60 8.39 17.87 -0.95
N ARG A 61 8.52 16.58 -0.62
CA ARG A 61 7.68 15.49 -1.14
C ARG A 61 6.31 15.41 -0.48
N VAL A 62 6.15 15.93 0.74
CA VAL A 62 4.91 15.80 1.51
C VAL A 62 3.76 16.57 0.86
N VAL A 63 4.03 17.75 0.29
CA VAL A 63 2.98 18.54 -0.38
C VAL A 63 2.46 17.84 -1.64
N PRO A 64 3.29 17.43 -2.62
CA PRO A 64 2.83 16.64 -3.77
C PRO A 64 2.12 15.34 -3.36
N ALA A 65 2.68 14.60 -2.39
CA ALA A 65 2.05 13.38 -1.87
C ALA A 65 0.66 13.66 -1.30
N THR A 66 0.48 14.73 -0.54
CA THR A 66 -0.81 15.12 0.04
C THR A 66 -1.85 15.40 -1.03
N VAL A 67 -1.50 16.18 -2.05
CA VAL A 67 -2.45 16.55 -3.12
C VAL A 67 -2.79 15.33 -3.98
N PHE A 68 -1.78 14.53 -4.35
CA PHE A 68 -1.99 13.29 -5.08
C PHE A 68 -2.91 12.34 -4.30
N MET A 69 -2.63 12.12 -3.01
CA MET A 69 -3.42 11.22 -2.17
C MET A 69 -4.85 11.72 -1.94
N TYR A 70 -5.05 13.03 -1.77
CA TYR A 70 -6.37 13.63 -1.70
C TYR A 70 -7.22 13.25 -2.94
N PHE A 71 -6.66 13.37 -4.14
CA PHE A 71 -7.39 12.94 -5.34
C PHE A 71 -7.52 11.41 -5.45
N ALA A 72 -6.47 10.65 -5.12
CA ALA A 72 -6.50 9.19 -5.15
C ALA A 72 -7.53 8.59 -4.16
N ASN A 73 -7.88 9.32 -3.10
CA ASN A 73 -8.86 8.91 -2.11
C ASN A 73 -10.28 9.41 -2.42
N ILE A 74 -10.44 10.68 -2.83
CA ILE A 74 -11.77 11.24 -3.12
C ILE A 74 -12.43 10.59 -4.34
N LEU A 75 -11.65 10.25 -5.37
CA LEU A 75 -12.16 9.71 -6.62
C LEU A 75 -12.89 8.36 -6.43
N PRO A 76 -12.28 7.33 -5.81
CA PRO A 76 -13.00 6.10 -5.50
C PRO A 76 -14.13 6.31 -4.49
N ALA A 77 -13.95 7.20 -3.50
CA ALA A 77 -14.97 7.49 -2.51
C ALA A 77 -16.26 8.02 -3.17
N LEU A 78 -16.14 8.93 -4.15
CA LEU A 78 -17.30 9.42 -4.91
C LEU A 78 -17.95 8.31 -5.72
N ALA A 79 -17.14 7.50 -6.40
CA ALA A 79 -17.62 6.38 -7.20
C ALA A 79 -18.42 5.37 -6.35
N PHE A 80 -17.88 4.98 -5.18
CA PHE A 80 -18.56 4.08 -4.25
C PHE A 80 -19.75 4.72 -3.53
N SER A 81 -19.71 6.03 -3.28
CA SER A 81 -20.87 6.74 -2.70
C SER A 81 -22.07 6.67 -3.61
N LEU A 82 -21.88 6.80 -4.93
CA LEU A 82 -22.97 6.67 -5.89
C LEU A 82 -23.55 5.26 -5.90
N ASP A 83 -22.71 4.22 -5.97
CA ASP A 83 -23.18 2.84 -5.98
C ASP A 83 -23.92 2.50 -4.68
N MET A 84 -23.39 2.92 -3.54
CA MET A 84 -24.02 2.69 -2.24
C MET A 84 -25.34 3.46 -2.10
N PHE A 85 -25.39 4.72 -2.55
CA PHE A 85 -26.61 5.53 -2.53
C PHE A 85 -27.74 4.86 -3.32
N GLN A 86 -27.43 4.37 -4.52
CA GLN A 86 -28.40 3.69 -5.38
C GLN A 86 -28.84 2.33 -4.81
N ASN A 87 -27.93 1.55 -4.22
CA ASN A 87 -28.24 0.21 -3.73
C ASN A 87 -28.90 0.19 -2.34
N THR A 88 -28.67 1.22 -1.51
CA THR A 88 -29.17 1.27 -0.13
C THR A 88 -30.43 2.13 0.03
N GLY A 89 -31.14 2.42 -1.06
CA GLY A 89 -32.34 3.25 -1.03
C GLY A 89 -32.10 4.65 -0.47
N SER A 90 -30.97 5.26 -0.84
CA SER A 90 -30.57 6.62 -0.43
C SER A 90 -30.22 6.81 1.05
N ASN A 91 -29.95 5.73 1.80
CA ASN A 91 -29.57 5.81 3.22
C ASN A 91 -28.13 6.31 3.45
N TYR A 92 -27.22 6.01 2.51
CA TYR A 92 -25.86 6.52 2.51
C TYR A 92 -25.61 7.33 1.24
N GLY A 93 -25.32 8.62 1.36
CA GLY A 93 -24.94 9.46 0.24
C GLY A 93 -23.46 9.84 0.27
N VAL A 94 -23.16 10.91 -0.47
CA VAL A 94 -21.81 11.45 -0.64
C VAL A 94 -21.27 11.95 0.70
N ASN A 95 -22.09 12.67 1.47
CA ASN A 95 -21.68 13.26 2.74
C ASN A 95 -21.29 12.18 3.76
N GLU A 96 -22.03 11.08 3.86
CA GLU A 96 -21.70 9.98 4.77
C GLU A 96 -20.37 9.31 4.39
N VAL A 97 -20.12 9.08 3.10
CA VAL A 97 -18.87 8.46 2.61
C VAL A 97 -17.67 9.37 2.80
N LEU A 98 -17.81 10.66 2.50
CA LEU A 98 -16.76 11.65 2.73
C LEU A 98 -16.46 11.75 4.23
N LEU A 99 -17.49 11.88 5.07
CA LEU A 99 -17.30 11.99 6.52
C LEU A 99 -16.69 10.73 7.13
N ALA A 100 -17.07 9.53 6.67
CA ALA A 100 -16.42 8.28 7.06
C ALA A 100 -14.93 8.27 6.72
N SER A 101 -14.57 8.74 5.52
CA SER A 101 -13.17 8.80 5.07
C SER A 101 -12.36 9.83 5.86
N VAL A 102 -12.98 10.97 6.22
CA VAL A 102 -12.38 11.98 7.11
C VAL A 102 -12.16 11.40 8.50
N LEU A 103 -13.16 10.73 9.07
CA LEU A 103 -13.07 10.08 10.38
C LEU A 103 -11.90 9.09 10.43
N GLY A 104 -11.81 8.21 9.41
CA GLY A 104 -10.69 7.27 9.28
C GLY A 104 -9.35 7.99 9.19
N SER A 105 -9.21 8.98 8.31
CA SER A 105 -7.95 9.69 8.07
C SER A 105 -7.46 10.48 9.30
N VAL A 106 -8.36 11.19 10.00
CA VAL A 106 -8.03 11.99 11.18
C VAL A 106 -7.65 11.09 12.35
N VAL A 107 -8.44 10.04 12.63
CA VAL A 107 -8.17 9.15 13.76
C VAL A 107 -6.88 8.36 13.54
N PHE A 108 -6.67 7.81 12.34
CA PHE A 108 -5.45 7.08 12.04
C PHE A 108 -4.22 7.98 12.00
N SER A 109 -4.28 9.17 11.40
CA SER A 109 -3.12 10.07 11.37
C SER A 109 -2.65 10.48 12.78
N ILE A 110 -3.56 10.70 13.72
CA ILE A 110 -3.22 11.15 15.09
C ILE A 110 -2.83 9.98 16.00
N PHE A 111 -3.56 8.86 15.95
CA PHE A 111 -3.46 7.80 16.95
C PHE A 111 -2.89 6.48 16.45
N SER A 112 -2.72 6.25 15.14
CA SER A 112 -2.19 4.98 14.65
C SER A 112 -0.69 4.83 14.91
N ALA A 113 -0.24 3.59 15.05
CA ALA A 113 1.14 3.20 15.02
C ALA A 113 1.72 3.31 13.60
N GLN A 114 0.93 3.00 12.55
CA GLN A 114 1.32 3.19 11.16
C GLN A 114 0.47 4.25 10.44
N PRO A 115 0.94 5.51 10.34
CA PRO A 115 0.18 6.59 9.71
C PRO A 115 0.20 6.58 8.18
N LEU A 116 1.03 5.73 7.56
CA LEU A 116 1.11 5.56 6.11
C LEU A 116 -0.12 4.84 5.52
N VAL A 117 -0.83 4.05 6.34
CA VAL A 117 -2.05 3.35 5.92
C VAL A 117 -3.17 4.38 5.74
N ILE A 118 -3.77 4.37 4.55
CA ILE A 118 -4.92 5.20 4.24
C ILE A 118 -6.19 4.42 4.50
N VAL A 119 -7.12 5.03 5.20
CA VAL A 119 -8.39 4.43 5.60
C VAL A 119 -9.53 5.17 4.91
N GLY A 120 -10.46 4.45 4.29
CA GLY A 120 -11.58 4.99 3.55
C GLY A 120 -12.63 3.93 3.23
N VAL A 121 -13.63 4.27 2.43
CA VAL A 121 -14.68 3.32 2.03
C VAL A 121 -14.22 2.50 0.82
N THR A 122 -14.36 1.18 0.91
CA THR A 122 -13.93 0.22 -0.11
C THR A 122 -15.11 -0.43 -0.83
N GLY A 123 -14.87 -0.92 -2.06
CA GLY A 123 -15.88 -1.67 -2.82
C GLY A 123 -16.44 -2.90 -2.08
N PRO A 124 -15.62 -3.72 -1.41
CA PRO A 124 -16.11 -4.81 -0.56
C PRO A 124 -17.10 -4.36 0.52
N ILE A 125 -16.92 -3.19 1.11
CA ILE A 125 -17.88 -2.62 2.08
C ILE A 125 -19.16 -2.15 1.40
N THR A 126 -19.08 -1.60 0.20
CA THR A 126 -20.27 -1.27 -0.58
C THR A 126 -21.09 -2.53 -0.91
N VAL A 127 -20.44 -3.63 -1.27
CA VAL A 127 -21.10 -4.92 -1.49
C VAL A 127 -21.74 -5.41 -0.19
N PHE A 128 -21.00 -5.40 0.93
CA PHE A 128 -21.53 -5.80 2.24
C PHE A 128 -22.77 -4.98 2.63
N ASN A 129 -22.69 -3.65 2.57
CA ASN A 129 -23.81 -2.75 2.91
C ASN A 129 -25.03 -2.98 2.01
N SER A 130 -24.81 -3.13 0.70
CA SER A 130 -25.89 -3.37 -0.25
C SER A 130 -26.59 -4.71 0.03
N THR A 131 -25.83 -5.77 0.30
CA THR A 131 -26.41 -7.08 0.61
C THR A 131 -27.12 -7.09 1.96
N VAL A 132 -26.58 -6.43 2.99
CA VAL A 132 -27.28 -6.28 4.28
C VAL A 132 -28.60 -5.52 4.09
N TYR A 133 -28.59 -4.47 3.27
CA TYR A 133 -29.81 -3.73 2.95
C TYR A 133 -30.85 -4.64 2.27
N ASP A 134 -30.47 -5.42 1.27
CA ASP A 134 -31.39 -6.33 0.56
C ASP A 134 -31.97 -7.41 1.48
N ILE A 135 -31.18 -7.94 2.42
CA ILE A 135 -31.62 -8.94 3.40
C ILE A 135 -32.57 -8.32 4.44
N MET A 136 -32.29 -7.09 4.88
CA MET A 136 -33.04 -6.44 5.96
C MET A 136 -34.28 -5.68 5.48
N LYS A 137 -34.30 -5.19 4.24
CA LYS A 137 -35.46 -4.49 3.66
C LYS A 137 -36.80 -5.22 3.83
N PRO A 138 -36.95 -6.54 3.58
CA PRO A 138 -38.23 -7.24 3.78
C PRO A 138 -38.68 -7.36 5.24
N THR A 139 -37.76 -7.21 6.20
CA THR A 139 -38.08 -7.33 7.63
C THR A 139 -38.69 -6.05 8.21
N GLY A 140 -38.59 -4.91 7.50
CA GLY A 140 -39.09 -3.61 7.97
C GLY A 140 -38.26 -2.97 9.10
N VAL A 141 -37.16 -3.59 9.50
CA VAL A 141 -36.26 -3.09 10.55
C VAL A 141 -35.55 -1.83 10.08
N ASN A 142 -35.31 -0.89 11.00
CA ASN A 142 -34.51 0.29 10.72
C ASN A 142 -33.08 -0.12 10.33
N TYR A 143 -32.78 -0.01 9.03
CA TYR A 143 -31.50 -0.40 8.45
C TYR A 143 -30.31 0.30 9.13
N LEU A 144 -30.39 1.61 9.37
CA LEU A 144 -29.30 2.36 9.98
C LEU A 144 -29.09 1.97 11.44
N GLY A 145 -30.16 1.73 12.19
CA GLY A 145 -30.06 1.22 13.56
C GLY A 145 -29.44 -0.18 13.60
N PHE A 146 -29.82 -1.04 12.66
CA PHE A 146 -29.24 -2.37 12.51
C PHE A 146 -27.74 -2.31 12.18
N MET A 147 -27.35 -1.41 11.27
CA MET A 147 -25.95 -1.14 10.94
C MET A 147 -25.16 -0.59 12.14
N ALA A 148 -25.78 0.24 12.98
CA ALA A 148 -25.14 0.72 14.21
C ALA A 148 -24.79 -0.44 15.16
N TRP A 149 -25.68 -1.42 15.33
CA TRP A 149 -25.40 -2.62 16.13
C TRP A 149 -24.36 -3.53 15.49
N ILE A 150 -24.34 -3.66 14.17
CA ILE A 150 -23.23 -4.34 13.47
C ILE A 150 -21.90 -3.66 13.82
N GLY A 151 -21.85 -2.32 13.81
CA GLY A 151 -20.67 -1.55 14.19
C GLY A 151 -20.25 -1.72 15.65
N ILE A 152 -21.21 -1.74 16.59
CA ILE A 152 -20.94 -1.94 18.03
C ILE A 152 -20.44 -3.36 18.30
N TRP A 153 -21.05 -4.39 17.73
CA TRP A 153 -20.58 -5.76 17.85
C TRP A 153 -19.20 -5.92 17.21
N SER A 154 -18.98 -5.30 16.04
CA SER A 154 -17.69 -5.28 15.35
C SER A 154 -16.62 -4.64 16.23
N LEU A 155 -16.88 -3.49 16.88
CA LEU A 155 -15.98 -2.85 17.84
C LEU A 155 -15.53 -3.83 18.94
N ILE A 156 -16.48 -4.54 19.56
CA ILE A 156 -16.18 -5.51 20.62
C ILE A 156 -15.31 -6.66 20.09
N LEU A 157 -15.65 -7.20 18.92
CA LEU A 157 -14.89 -8.29 18.31
C LEU A 157 -13.47 -7.85 17.91
N HIS A 158 -13.30 -6.64 17.38
CA HIS A 158 -11.98 -6.06 17.09
C HIS A 158 -11.13 -5.95 18.35
N TRP A 159 -11.70 -5.50 19.46
CA TRP A 159 -10.99 -5.41 20.73
C TRP A 159 -10.57 -6.79 21.25
N ILE A 160 -11.47 -7.78 21.21
CA ILE A 160 -11.15 -9.15 21.60
C ILE A 160 -10.00 -9.70 20.76
N LEU A 161 -10.04 -9.52 19.44
CA LEU A 161 -9.00 -9.98 18.52
C LEU A 161 -7.66 -9.24 18.71
N ALA A 162 -7.69 -7.93 18.95
CA ALA A 162 -6.49 -7.14 19.23
C ALA A 162 -5.83 -7.58 20.55
N ILE A 163 -6.62 -7.83 21.61
CA ILE A 163 -6.13 -8.26 22.92
C ILE A 163 -5.57 -9.68 22.86
N THR A 164 -6.17 -10.56 22.06
CA THR A 164 -5.76 -11.96 21.91
C THR A 164 -4.54 -12.16 20.99
N ASN A 165 -3.94 -11.08 20.49
CA ASN A 165 -2.82 -11.08 19.54
C ASN A 165 -3.13 -11.80 18.21
N SER A 166 -4.34 -11.63 17.67
CA SER A 166 -4.75 -12.27 16.41
C SER A 166 -3.88 -11.85 15.22
N CYS A 167 -3.28 -10.65 15.26
CA CYS A 167 -2.36 -10.17 14.22
C CYS A 167 -1.11 -11.05 14.06
N ASN A 168 -0.79 -11.94 15.01
CA ASN A 168 0.25 -12.95 14.82
C ASN A 168 -0.05 -13.91 13.66
N TRP A 169 -1.32 -14.11 13.30
CA TRP A 169 -1.70 -14.93 12.15
C TRP A 169 -1.33 -14.30 10.81
N LEU A 170 -1.01 -13.00 10.82
CA LEU A 170 -0.54 -12.28 9.64
C LEU A 170 0.80 -12.83 9.11
N ARG A 171 1.57 -13.56 9.93
CA ARG A 171 2.78 -14.28 9.50
C ARG A 171 2.53 -15.29 8.38
N TRP A 172 1.31 -15.80 8.26
CA TRP A 172 0.91 -16.76 7.23
C TRP A 172 0.37 -16.11 5.95
N VAL A 173 0.12 -14.80 5.98
CA VAL A 173 -0.32 -14.03 4.83
C VAL A 173 0.90 -13.67 3.98
N THR A 174 0.90 -14.13 2.74
CA THR A 174 1.95 -13.86 1.75
C THR A 174 1.37 -13.15 0.53
N ARG A 175 2.16 -12.97 -0.53
CA ARG A 175 1.67 -12.32 -1.75
C ARG A 175 0.52 -13.07 -2.43
N PHE A 176 0.45 -14.40 -2.29
CA PHE A 176 -0.62 -15.22 -2.88
C PHE A 176 -2.06 -14.75 -2.54
N PRO A 177 -2.51 -14.72 -1.26
CA PRO A 177 -3.85 -14.23 -0.95
C PRO A 177 -4.04 -12.74 -1.28
N CYS A 178 -2.99 -11.92 -1.17
CA CYS A 178 -3.03 -10.49 -1.48
C CYS A 178 -3.28 -10.23 -2.99
N ASP A 179 -2.57 -10.96 -3.86
CA ASP A 179 -2.72 -10.86 -5.32
C ASP A 179 -4.13 -11.27 -5.75
N ILE A 180 -4.65 -12.39 -5.22
CA ILE A 180 -6.02 -12.86 -5.49
C ILE A 180 -7.05 -11.81 -5.08
N PHE A 181 -6.89 -11.22 -3.89
CA PHE A 181 -7.82 -10.21 -3.41
C PHE A 181 -7.74 -8.90 -4.20
N GLY A 182 -6.54 -8.43 -4.53
CA GLY A 182 -6.37 -7.26 -5.40
C GLY A 182 -6.99 -7.46 -6.78
N PHE A 183 -6.92 -8.69 -7.31
CA PHE A 183 -7.49 -9.06 -8.60
C PHE A 183 -9.02 -9.11 -8.52
N TYR A 184 -9.56 -9.65 -7.43
CA TYR A 184 -10.98 -9.59 -7.12
C TYR A 184 -11.50 -8.14 -7.06
N VAL A 185 -10.83 -7.28 -6.31
CA VAL A 185 -11.20 -5.85 -6.20
C VAL A 185 -11.19 -5.19 -7.58
N ALA A 186 -10.16 -5.40 -8.40
CA ALA A 186 -10.07 -4.85 -9.76
C ALA A 186 -11.29 -5.24 -10.63
N PHE A 187 -11.72 -6.50 -10.58
CA PHE A 187 -12.92 -6.96 -11.31
C PHE A 187 -14.22 -6.35 -10.76
N ILE A 188 -14.33 -6.16 -9.45
CA ILE A 188 -15.47 -5.44 -8.85
C ILE A 188 -15.53 -4.00 -9.37
N TYR A 189 -14.39 -3.29 -9.47
CA TYR A 189 -14.37 -1.94 -10.06
C TYR A 189 -14.92 -1.95 -11.50
N LEU A 190 -14.46 -2.88 -12.34
CA LEU A 190 -14.93 -2.99 -13.73
C LEU A 190 -16.43 -3.32 -13.80
N GLN A 191 -16.89 -4.29 -13.02
CA GLN A 191 -18.30 -4.66 -12.95
C GLN A 191 -19.18 -3.48 -12.50
N LYS A 192 -18.75 -2.74 -11.47
CA LYS A 192 -19.49 -1.58 -10.97
C LYS A 192 -19.55 -0.45 -11.97
N GLY A 193 -18.48 -0.21 -12.73
CA GLY A 193 -18.51 0.74 -13.85
C GLY A 193 -19.57 0.38 -14.90
N ILE A 194 -19.70 -0.90 -15.24
CA ILE A 194 -20.74 -1.39 -16.17
C ILE A 194 -22.13 -1.22 -15.56
N GLN A 195 -22.34 -1.62 -14.29
CA GLN A 195 -23.63 -1.50 -13.61
C GLN A 195 -24.12 -0.06 -13.51
N VAL A 196 -23.21 0.92 -13.28
CA VAL A 196 -23.57 2.35 -13.27
C VAL A 196 -24.10 2.80 -14.63
N LEU A 197 -23.50 2.32 -15.73
CA LEU A 197 -23.98 2.64 -17.07
C LEU A 197 -25.31 1.96 -17.38
N GLU A 198 -25.45 0.66 -17.09
CA GLU A 198 -26.66 -0.12 -17.36
C GLU A 198 -27.90 0.47 -16.68
N ARG A 199 -27.75 1.02 -15.47
CA ARG A 199 -28.83 1.69 -14.73
C ARG A 199 -29.35 2.97 -15.39
N LEU A 200 -28.58 3.58 -16.29
CA LEU A 200 -28.99 4.79 -17.00
C LEU A 200 -30.01 4.50 -18.12
N GLY A 201 -30.31 3.22 -18.41
CA GLY A 201 -31.30 2.79 -19.39
C GLY A 201 -30.82 2.95 -20.84
N ASP A 202 -31.75 3.18 -21.78
CA ASP A 202 -31.49 3.19 -23.23
C ASP A 202 -31.66 4.57 -23.89
N ASP A 203 -31.67 5.63 -23.10
CA ASP A 203 -31.95 6.99 -23.58
C ASP A 203 -30.74 7.69 -24.24
N ARG A 204 -30.98 8.84 -24.88
CA ARG A 204 -29.90 9.71 -25.41
C ARG A 204 -28.83 10.04 -24.36
N ALA A 205 -29.24 10.15 -23.10
CA ALA A 205 -28.35 10.35 -21.95
C ALA A 205 -27.41 9.15 -21.71
N PHE A 206 -27.86 7.93 -21.95
CA PHE A 206 -27.05 6.71 -21.84
C PHE A 206 -25.93 6.67 -22.89
N TYR A 207 -26.25 6.93 -24.16
CA TYR A 207 -25.23 6.96 -25.22
C TYR A 207 -24.16 8.03 -24.96
N LEU A 208 -24.57 9.22 -24.52
CA LEU A 208 -23.64 10.29 -24.14
C LEU A 208 -22.78 9.88 -22.93
N SER A 209 -23.39 9.21 -21.95
CA SER A 209 -22.68 8.69 -20.77
C SER A 209 -21.65 7.63 -21.12
N ILE A 210 -21.95 6.71 -22.05
CA ILE A 210 -20.98 5.72 -22.55
C ILE A 210 -19.81 6.41 -23.23
N VAL A 211 -20.09 7.36 -24.13
CA VAL A 211 -19.03 8.10 -24.84
C VAL A 211 -18.15 8.86 -23.85
N ALA A 212 -18.75 9.56 -22.88
CA ALA A 212 -18.01 10.27 -21.84
C ALA A 212 -17.15 9.31 -20.98
N ALA A 213 -17.70 8.16 -20.58
CA ALA A 213 -17.00 7.14 -19.81
C ALA A 213 -15.76 6.60 -20.56
N LEU A 214 -15.95 6.22 -21.83
CA LEU A 214 -14.89 5.67 -22.68
C LEU A 214 -13.82 6.71 -23.01
N LEU A 215 -14.22 7.96 -23.28
CA LEU A 215 -13.27 9.05 -23.53
C LEU A 215 -12.44 9.37 -22.27
N LEU A 216 -13.08 9.42 -21.09
CA LEU A 216 -12.34 9.59 -19.84
C LEU A 216 -11.35 8.45 -19.65
N PHE A 217 -11.79 7.20 -19.82
CA PHE A 217 -10.92 6.03 -19.71
C PHE A 217 -9.71 6.11 -20.66
N MET A 218 -9.95 6.40 -21.95
CA MET A 218 -8.92 6.50 -22.96
C MET A 218 -7.90 7.61 -22.66
N VAL A 219 -8.37 8.81 -22.33
CA VAL A 219 -7.46 9.94 -22.06
C VAL A 219 -6.70 9.72 -20.75
N ALA A 220 -7.36 9.22 -19.70
CA ALA A 220 -6.70 8.92 -18.43
C ALA A 220 -5.64 7.81 -18.59
N TYR A 221 -5.93 6.78 -19.38
CA TYR A 221 -4.98 5.73 -19.72
C TYR A 221 -3.77 6.28 -20.50
N ILE A 222 -4.01 7.12 -21.51
CA ILE A 222 -2.93 7.79 -22.26
C ILE A 222 -2.07 8.65 -21.33
N CYS A 223 -2.67 9.40 -20.40
CA CYS A 223 -1.91 10.18 -19.41
C CYS A 223 -1.02 9.28 -18.53
N GLY A 224 -1.53 8.14 -18.07
CA GLY A 224 -0.78 7.16 -17.29
C GLY A 224 0.40 6.56 -18.07
N GLU A 225 0.16 6.11 -19.30
CA GLU A 225 1.21 5.54 -20.17
C GLU A 225 2.26 6.59 -20.58
N LEU A 226 1.83 7.81 -20.89
CA LEU A 226 2.74 8.95 -21.13
C LEU A 226 3.59 9.23 -19.89
N GLY A 227 2.98 9.13 -18.70
CA GLY A 227 3.63 9.21 -17.38
C GLY A 227 4.69 8.14 -17.13
N GLY A 228 4.55 6.94 -17.72
CA GLY A 228 5.55 5.87 -17.67
C GLY A 228 6.60 5.93 -18.77
N SER A 229 6.28 6.58 -19.89
CA SER A 229 7.10 6.56 -21.10
C SER A 229 8.38 7.41 -21.00
N SER A 230 9.27 7.26 -21.99
CA SER A 230 10.40 8.17 -22.18
C SER A 230 10.02 9.46 -22.93
N LEU A 231 8.74 9.65 -23.25
CA LEU A 231 8.24 10.85 -23.91
C LEU A 231 8.06 11.97 -22.88
N PHE A 232 8.40 13.21 -23.27
CA PHE A 232 8.42 14.41 -22.42
C PHE A 232 9.55 14.50 -21.39
N ARG A 233 9.71 15.71 -20.81
CA ARG A 233 10.65 15.98 -19.72
C ARG A 233 10.13 15.38 -18.41
N HIS A 234 11.05 14.99 -17.52
CA HIS A 234 10.75 14.40 -16.22
C HIS A 234 9.62 15.09 -15.41
N PRO A 235 9.62 16.42 -15.19
CA PRO A 235 8.57 17.06 -14.38
C PRO A 235 7.18 16.97 -15.00
N VAL A 236 7.09 17.09 -16.33
CA VAL A 236 5.81 16.99 -17.06
C VAL A 236 5.28 15.56 -16.99
N ARG A 237 6.18 14.58 -17.07
CA ARG A 237 5.84 13.17 -16.97
C ARG A 237 5.29 12.79 -15.59
N VAL A 238 5.94 13.24 -14.51
CA VAL A 238 5.45 13.04 -13.14
C VAL A 238 4.10 13.72 -12.96
N PHE A 239 3.94 14.95 -13.45
CA PHE A 239 2.65 15.64 -13.39
C PHE A 239 1.53 14.89 -14.12
N LEU A 240 1.79 14.35 -15.32
CA LEU A 240 0.83 13.53 -16.07
C LEU A 240 0.50 12.20 -15.37
N LYS A 241 1.50 11.54 -14.77
CA LYS A 241 1.32 10.30 -14.00
C LYS A 241 0.40 10.54 -12.80
N ASP A 242 0.67 11.58 -12.03
CA ASP A 242 0.02 11.80 -10.73
C ASP A 242 -1.34 12.52 -10.87
N TYR A 243 -1.44 13.49 -11.78
CA TYR A 243 -2.64 14.32 -11.96
C TYR A 243 -3.47 13.99 -13.21
N GLY A 244 -3.09 12.96 -13.97
CA GLY A 244 -3.79 12.54 -15.19
C GLY A 244 -5.26 12.22 -14.95
N THR A 245 -5.57 11.28 -14.06
CA THR A 245 -6.95 10.85 -13.77
C THR A 245 -7.82 11.96 -13.16
N PRO A 246 -7.34 12.77 -12.18
CA PRO A 246 -8.14 13.87 -11.66
C PRO A 246 -8.41 14.97 -12.69
N LEU A 247 -7.41 15.32 -13.51
CA LEU A 247 -7.55 16.36 -14.52
C LEU A 247 -8.54 15.94 -15.62
N THR A 248 -8.49 14.68 -16.06
CA THR A 248 -9.46 14.16 -17.03
C THR A 248 -10.87 14.11 -16.46
N LEU A 249 -11.04 13.76 -15.17
CA LEU A 249 -12.34 13.85 -14.51
C LEU A 249 -12.91 15.27 -14.56
N VAL A 250 -12.12 16.26 -14.13
CA VAL A 250 -12.57 17.67 -14.12
C VAL A 250 -12.88 18.14 -15.53
N PHE A 251 -12.02 17.80 -16.50
CA PHE A 251 -12.21 18.16 -17.90
C PHE A 251 -13.51 17.57 -18.48
N PHE A 252 -13.74 16.26 -18.33
CA PHE A 252 -14.94 15.61 -18.88
C PHE A 252 -16.21 15.98 -18.12
N THR A 253 -16.12 16.28 -16.83
CA THR A 253 -17.23 16.86 -16.05
C THR A 253 -17.64 18.21 -16.63
N GLY A 254 -16.68 19.10 -16.90
CA GLY A 254 -16.96 20.40 -17.52
C GLY A 254 -17.41 20.28 -18.98
N PHE A 255 -16.78 19.41 -19.76
CA PHE A 255 -17.05 19.21 -21.19
C PHE A 255 -18.51 18.84 -21.46
N VAL A 256 -19.09 18.00 -20.61
CA VAL A 256 -20.48 17.57 -20.69
C VAL A 256 -21.47 18.72 -20.51
N HIS A 257 -21.10 19.75 -19.74
CA HIS A 257 -21.94 20.93 -19.49
C HIS A 257 -21.79 22.02 -20.55
N ILE A 258 -20.83 21.87 -21.48
CA ILE A 258 -20.52 22.89 -22.50
C ILE A 258 -21.17 22.50 -23.84
N GLY A 259 -21.91 23.44 -24.44
CA GLY A 259 -22.39 23.35 -25.83
C GLY A 259 -23.71 22.58 -26.02
N ARG A 260 -23.89 21.98 -27.21
CA ARG A 260 -25.15 21.29 -27.63
C ARG A 260 -25.49 20.06 -26.78
N MET A 261 -24.55 19.57 -25.95
CA MET A 261 -24.73 18.44 -25.04
C MET A 261 -25.48 18.82 -23.75
N SER A 262 -25.50 20.11 -23.38
CA SER A 262 -26.27 20.62 -22.22
C SER A 262 -27.79 20.44 -22.39
N GLN A 263 -28.28 20.14 -23.60
CA GLN A 263 -29.69 19.87 -23.85
C GLN A 263 -30.13 18.46 -23.42
N VAL A 264 -29.17 17.59 -23.05
CA VAL A 264 -29.45 16.25 -22.56
C VAL A 264 -29.26 16.24 -21.05
N HIS A 265 -30.34 16.05 -20.30
CA HIS A 265 -30.29 15.92 -18.85
C HIS A 265 -29.58 14.63 -18.47
N LEU A 266 -28.37 14.74 -17.96
CA LEU A 266 -27.61 13.62 -17.41
C LEU A 266 -27.92 13.48 -15.93
N ALA A 267 -27.94 12.24 -15.46
CA ALA A 267 -28.00 11.97 -14.03
C ALA A 267 -26.66 12.38 -13.39
N VAL A 268 -26.74 13.27 -12.41
CA VAL A 268 -25.59 13.82 -11.70
C VAL A 268 -25.59 13.37 -10.23
N LEU A 269 -24.42 13.45 -9.60
CA LEU A 269 -24.20 12.98 -8.24
C LEU A 269 -25.17 13.67 -7.24
N PRO A 270 -26.03 12.94 -6.52
CA PRO A 270 -26.96 13.55 -5.57
C PRO A 270 -26.19 14.08 -4.35
N THR A 271 -26.29 15.37 -4.08
CA THR A 271 -25.68 16.02 -2.91
C THR A 271 -26.75 16.62 -2.01
N SER A 272 -26.63 16.43 -0.70
CA SER A 272 -27.43 17.14 0.30
C SER A 272 -26.79 18.48 0.67
N THR A 273 -27.44 19.21 1.58
CA THR A 273 -26.90 20.40 2.23
C THR A 273 -25.56 20.11 2.91
N ALA A 274 -24.68 21.12 2.94
CA ALA A 274 -23.34 20.96 3.49
C ALA A 274 -23.38 20.52 4.96
N PHE A 275 -22.61 19.48 5.30
CA PHE A 275 -22.51 18.89 6.64
C PHE A 275 -23.79 18.27 7.22
N GLU A 276 -24.83 18.10 6.41
CA GLU A 276 -26.06 17.43 6.81
C GLU A 276 -26.14 16.01 6.19
N PRO A 277 -26.74 15.05 6.91
CA PRO A 277 -27.02 13.73 6.35
C PRO A 277 -27.88 13.81 5.09
N THR A 278 -27.83 12.77 4.27
CA THR A 278 -28.56 12.73 3.01
C THR A 278 -30.08 12.57 3.21
N GLY A 279 -30.51 12.11 4.38
CA GLY A 279 -31.91 12.09 4.80
C GLY A 279 -32.24 13.15 5.85
N ASP A 280 -33.52 13.42 6.06
CA ASP A 280 -34.03 14.32 7.12
C ASP A 280 -33.88 13.67 8.51
N ARG A 281 -32.63 13.46 8.92
CA ARG A 281 -32.25 12.79 10.17
C ARG A 281 -31.04 13.46 10.81
N GLY A 282 -30.91 13.32 12.13
CA GLY A 282 -29.67 13.64 12.84
C GLY A 282 -28.54 12.66 12.51
N TRP A 283 -27.29 13.08 12.73
CA TRP A 283 -26.12 12.21 12.61
C TRP A 283 -26.17 11.03 13.59
N LEU A 284 -26.67 11.25 14.80
CA LEU A 284 -26.83 10.16 15.76
C LEU A 284 -28.01 9.28 15.34
N VAL A 285 -27.73 7.99 15.09
CA VAL A 285 -28.76 7.01 14.76
C VAL A 285 -29.47 6.57 16.03
N ASN A 286 -30.80 6.49 16.00
CA ASN A 286 -31.59 5.92 17.08
C ASN A 286 -31.44 4.38 17.09
N PHE A 287 -30.32 3.87 17.60
CA PHE A 287 -30.04 2.44 17.64
C PHE A 287 -30.68 1.74 18.87
N TRP A 288 -31.18 2.50 19.84
CA TRP A 288 -31.80 1.97 21.06
C TRP A 288 -33.26 1.51 20.88
N ASP A 289 -33.92 1.86 19.78
CA ASP A 289 -35.33 1.53 19.52
C ASP A 289 -35.54 0.12 18.93
N LEU A 290 -34.47 -0.68 18.82
CA LEU A 290 -34.48 -2.03 18.24
C LEU A 290 -34.83 -3.10 19.28
N SER A 291 -35.54 -4.13 18.85
CA SER A 291 -35.84 -5.27 19.71
C SER A 291 -34.55 -6.06 20.02
N VAL A 292 -34.51 -6.69 21.19
CA VAL A 292 -33.35 -7.51 21.61
C VAL A 292 -33.05 -8.62 20.60
N GLY A 293 -34.09 -9.18 19.94
CA GLY A 293 -33.92 -10.16 18.88
C GLY A 293 -33.11 -9.62 17.70
N GLU A 294 -33.44 -8.41 17.23
CA GLU A 294 -32.74 -7.76 16.11
C GLU A 294 -31.29 -7.37 16.46
N ILE A 295 -31.03 -7.05 17.73
CA ILE A 295 -29.68 -6.77 18.21
C ILE A 295 -28.79 -8.01 18.11
N PHE A 296 -29.31 -9.19 18.45
CA PHE A 296 -28.56 -10.44 18.35
C PHE A 296 -28.46 -10.98 16.91
N THR A 297 -29.43 -10.71 16.04
CA THR A 297 -29.33 -11.08 14.62
C THR A 297 -28.29 -10.27 13.86
N ALA A 298 -27.85 -9.11 14.38
CA ALA A 298 -26.73 -8.34 13.83
C ALA A 298 -25.35 -9.01 14.05
N LEU A 299 -25.23 -9.92 15.02
CA LEU A 299 -23.94 -10.49 15.42
C LEU A 299 -23.23 -11.28 14.29
N PRO A 300 -23.89 -12.16 13.51
CA PRO A 300 -23.25 -12.85 12.39
C PRO A 300 -22.69 -11.88 11.34
N PHE A 301 -23.41 -10.80 11.03
CA PHE A 301 -22.93 -9.76 10.11
C PHE A 301 -21.71 -9.03 10.68
N ALA A 302 -21.69 -8.76 11.99
CA ALA A 302 -20.54 -8.16 12.66
C ALA A 302 -19.31 -9.08 12.64
N ILE A 303 -19.48 -10.40 12.78
CA ILE A 303 -18.40 -11.38 12.64
C ILE A 303 -17.82 -11.33 11.23
N LEU A 304 -18.69 -11.35 10.20
CA LEU A 304 -18.26 -11.27 8.79
C LEU A 304 -17.53 -9.97 8.50
N LEU A 305 -18.05 -8.84 8.97
CA LEU A 305 -17.42 -7.52 8.85
C LEU A 305 -16.05 -7.50 9.56
N THR A 306 -15.97 -8.07 10.77
CA THR A 306 -14.71 -8.13 11.53
C THR A 306 -13.66 -8.98 10.81
N ILE A 307 -14.05 -10.11 10.21
CA ILE A 307 -13.14 -10.95 9.42
C ILE A 307 -12.64 -10.18 8.18
N LEU A 308 -13.54 -9.48 7.48
CA LEU A 308 -13.17 -8.65 6.35
C LEU A 308 -12.17 -7.57 6.75
N PHE A 309 -12.44 -6.85 7.82
CA PHE A 309 -11.60 -5.76 8.31
C PHE A 309 -10.25 -6.26 8.83
N TRP A 310 -10.26 -7.42 9.48
CA TRP A 310 -9.04 -8.11 9.87
C TRP A 310 -8.17 -8.43 8.65
N PHE A 311 -8.74 -8.93 7.56
CA PHE A 311 -7.96 -9.20 6.36
C PHE A 311 -7.51 -7.90 5.67
N ASP A 312 -8.45 -7.04 5.28
CA ASP A 312 -8.20 -5.84 4.48
C ASP A 312 -7.22 -4.87 5.14
N HIS A 313 -7.41 -4.54 6.43
CA HIS A 313 -6.50 -3.61 7.10
C HIS A 313 -5.11 -4.23 7.23
N ASN A 314 -5.00 -5.48 7.66
CA ASN A 314 -3.68 -6.09 7.85
C ASN A 314 -2.96 -6.27 6.50
N VAL A 315 -3.67 -6.64 5.43
CA VAL A 315 -3.12 -6.73 4.07
C VAL A 315 -2.71 -5.35 3.55
N SER A 316 -3.54 -4.33 3.71
CA SER A 316 -3.20 -2.95 3.33
C SER A 316 -1.95 -2.47 4.08
N SER A 317 -1.85 -2.76 5.38
CA SER A 317 -0.65 -2.42 6.18
C SER A 317 0.59 -3.17 5.73
N LEU A 318 0.49 -4.46 5.40
CA LEU A 318 1.61 -5.24 4.87
C LEU A 318 2.10 -4.70 3.52
N ILE A 319 1.18 -4.38 2.61
CA ILE A 319 1.51 -3.88 1.26
C ILE A 319 2.12 -2.48 1.35
N ALA A 320 1.61 -1.62 2.23
CA ALA A 320 2.22 -0.31 2.53
C ALA A 320 3.66 -0.46 3.08
N GLN A 321 3.98 -1.62 3.65
CA GLN A 321 5.26 -1.95 4.25
C GLN A 321 6.01 -3.02 3.46
N GLY A 322 5.75 -3.06 2.15
CA GLY A 322 6.37 -3.99 1.23
C GLY A 322 7.89 -4.00 1.34
N SER A 323 8.50 -5.16 1.09
CA SER A 323 9.96 -5.33 1.12
C SER A 323 10.72 -4.44 0.12
N GLU A 324 10.01 -3.90 -0.87
CA GLU A 324 10.51 -2.92 -1.84
C GLU A 324 10.70 -1.52 -1.25
N PHE A 325 10.06 -1.21 -0.11
CA PHE A 325 10.14 0.09 0.54
C PHE A 325 11.17 0.06 1.70
N PRO A 326 12.23 0.87 1.64
CA PRO A 326 13.23 0.97 2.72
C PRO A 326 12.69 1.79 3.91
N LEU A 327 11.82 1.17 4.71
CA LEU A 327 11.28 1.73 5.95
C LEU A 327 12.29 1.66 7.09
N ARG A 328 12.22 2.62 8.01
CA ARG A 328 13.15 2.77 9.14
C ARG A 328 12.46 2.64 10.50
N LYS A 329 11.17 2.97 10.61
CA LYS A 329 10.45 2.93 11.89
C LYS A 329 9.65 1.63 12.03
N PRO A 330 9.52 1.09 13.25
CA PRO A 330 8.80 -0.16 13.47
C PRO A 330 7.29 0.00 13.19
N ALA A 331 6.70 -1.07 12.66
CA ALA A 331 5.27 -1.21 12.45
C ALA A 331 4.53 -1.61 13.74
N GLY A 332 3.25 -1.24 13.84
CA GLY A 332 2.33 -1.73 14.86
C GLY A 332 1.04 -2.18 14.21
N PHE A 333 0.65 -3.43 14.43
CA PHE A 333 -0.53 -4.04 13.81
C PHE A 333 -1.68 -4.21 14.80
N HIS A 334 -1.37 -4.56 16.06
CA HIS A 334 -2.37 -4.81 17.09
C HIS A 334 -3.05 -3.52 17.54
N TRP A 335 -2.27 -2.46 17.71
CA TRP A 335 -2.79 -1.15 18.10
C TRP A 335 -3.67 -0.55 16.99
N ASP A 336 -3.23 -0.66 15.74
CA ASP A 336 -3.98 -0.13 14.59
C ASP A 336 -5.29 -0.88 14.39
N PHE A 337 -5.30 -2.20 14.61
CA PHE A 337 -6.52 -2.99 14.57
C PHE A 337 -7.50 -2.65 15.72
N PHE A 338 -6.99 -2.36 16.92
CA PHE A 338 -7.80 -1.86 18.02
C PHE A 338 -8.44 -0.49 17.69
N LEU A 339 -7.64 0.41 17.09
CA LEU A 339 -8.10 1.73 16.65
C LEU A 339 -9.15 1.64 15.55
N LEU A 340 -8.99 0.70 14.60
CA LEU A 340 -9.99 0.40 13.58
C LEU A 340 -11.34 0.03 14.19
N GLY A 341 -11.33 -0.77 15.26
CA GLY A 341 -12.53 -1.12 16.01
C GLY A 341 -13.26 0.13 16.50
N ILE A 342 -12.54 1.08 17.12
CA ILE A 342 -13.08 2.35 17.61
C ILE A 342 -13.70 3.15 16.47
N THR A 343 -12.98 3.32 15.36
CA THR A 343 -13.50 4.08 14.20
C THR A 343 -14.74 3.41 13.61
N THR A 344 -14.79 2.08 13.58
CA THR A 344 -15.93 1.31 13.06
C THR A 344 -17.16 1.45 13.96
N GLY A 345 -16.98 1.37 15.28
CA GLY A 345 -18.06 1.57 16.24
C GLY A 345 -18.63 3.00 16.20
N VAL A 346 -17.76 4.00 16.15
CA VAL A 346 -18.16 5.42 16.03
C VAL A 346 -18.86 5.67 14.69
N ALA A 347 -18.35 5.13 13.58
CA ALA A 347 -19.00 5.22 12.28
C ALA A 347 -20.40 4.60 12.30
N GLY A 348 -20.58 3.45 12.95
CA GLY A 348 -21.89 2.81 13.12
C GLY A 348 -22.89 3.69 13.89
N ILE A 349 -22.45 4.28 15.02
CA ILE A 349 -23.30 5.17 15.84
C ILE A 349 -23.73 6.43 15.08
N LEU A 350 -22.83 6.97 14.25
CA LEU A 350 -23.07 8.14 13.40
C LEU A 350 -23.83 7.79 12.10
N GLY A 351 -24.16 6.51 11.88
CA GLY A 351 -24.80 6.05 10.65
C GLY A 351 -23.98 6.37 9.41
N LEU A 352 -22.66 6.23 9.52
CA LEU A 352 -21.66 6.35 8.46
C LEU A 352 -21.28 4.96 7.94
N PRO A 353 -20.88 4.84 6.67
CA PRO A 353 -20.24 3.63 6.19
C PRO A 353 -18.93 3.40 6.95
N PHE A 354 -18.56 2.13 7.13
CA PHE A 354 -17.39 1.77 7.93
C PHE A 354 -16.09 2.04 7.16
N PRO A 355 -15.19 2.91 7.65
CA PRO A 355 -13.92 3.18 7.00
C PRO A 355 -12.91 2.04 7.29
N ASN A 356 -12.16 1.62 6.27
CA ASN A 356 -11.17 0.54 6.35
C ASN A 356 -9.92 0.81 5.50
N GLY A 357 -8.85 0.05 5.71
CA GLY A 357 -7.58 0.14 4.98
C GLY A 357 -7.77 -0.03 3.47
N LEU A 358 -7.31 0.96 2.72
CA LEU A 358 -7.39 1.00 1.27
C LEU A 358 -6.17 0.30 0.66
N ILE A 359 -6.39 -0.74 -0.15
CA ILE A 359 -5.28 -1.57 -0.68
C ILE A 359 -4.45 -0.86 -1.75
N PRO A 360 -5.01 -0.34 -2.86
CA PRO A 360 -4.18 0.29 -3.89
C PRO A 360 -3.62 1.65 -3.45
N GLN A 361 -4.32 2.37 -2.58
CA GLN A 361 -3.91 3.71 -2.12
C GLN A 361 -2.72 3.67 -1.14
N ALA A 362 -2.64 2.65 -0.28
CA ALA A 362 -1.56 2.57 0.72
C ALA A 362 -0.13 2.42 0.12
N PRO A 363 0.14 1.57 -0.89
CA PRO A 363 1.44 1.54 -1.55
C PRO A 363 1.70 2.81 -2.36
N PHE A 364 0.70 3.39 -3.04
CA PHE A 364 0.88 4.65 -3.76
C PHE A 364 1.25 5.81 -2.83
N HIS A 365 0.67 5.85 -1.63
CA HIS A 365 1.07 6.82 -0.62
C HIS A 365 2.54 6.64 -0.23
N THR A 366 2.96 5.39 0.02
CA THR A 366 4.34 5.06 0.38
C THR A 366 5.33 5.37 -0.76
N GLU A 367 4.96 5.07 -2.01
CA GLU A 367 5.73 5.39 -3.22
C GLU A 367 5.91 6.90 -3.39
N SER A 368 4.84 7.68 -3.18
CA SER A 368 4.89 9.15 -3.32
C SER A 368 5.84 9.81 -2.30
N LEU A 369 5.99 9.18 -1.13
CA LEU A 369 6.90 9.60 -0.06
C LEU A 369 8.32 9.02 -0.19
N CYS A 370 8.54 8.16 -1.19
CA CYS A 370 9.82 7.51 -1.39
C CYS A 370 10.81 8.41 -2.14
N VAL A 371 11.97 8.64 -1.53
CA VAL A 371 13.08 9.33 -2.17
C VAL A 371 13.87 8.34 -3.03
N THR A 372 13.74 8.46 -4.34
CA THR A 372 14.50 7.67 -5.31
C THR A 372 15.82 8.36 -5.64
N LYS A 373 16.91 7.59 -5.68
CA LYS A 373 18.22 8.03 -6.17
C LYS A 373 18.56 7.25 -7.44
N ALA A 374 19.13 7.95 -8.43
CA ALA A 374 19.64 7.30 -9.63
C ALA A 374 20.95 6.57 -9.29
N VAL A 375 20.86 5.26 -9.10
CA VAL A 375 22.00 4.38 -8.89
C VAL A 375 22.42 3.82 -10.25
N LYS A 376 23.74 3.78 -10.50
CA LYS A 376 24.29 3.20 -11.74
C LYS A 376 24.22 1.69 -11.64
N LYS A 377 23.64 1.02 -12.65
CA LYS A 377 23.74 -0.45 -12.77
C LYS A 377 25.20 -0.84 -13.02
N LEU A 378 25.78 -1.55 -12.05
CA LEU A 378 27.06 -2.26 -12.18
C LEU A 378 26.76 -3.73 -12.53
N ASP A 379 27.39 -4.27 -13.58
CA ASP A 379 27.30 -5.71 -13.89
C ASP A 379 27.95 -6.56 -12.77
N GLU A 380 27.75 -7.90 -12.78
CA GLU A 380 28.45 -8.89 -11.91
C GLU A 380 29.99 -8.78 -11.93
N LYS A 381 30.55 -8.03 -12.89
CA LYS A 381 31.99 -7.74 -13.05
C LYS A 381 32.40 -6.30 -12.68
N GLY A 382 31.48 -5.47 -12.18
CA GLY A 382 31.76 -4.11 -11.74
C GLY A 382 31.99 -3.08 -12.86
N GLU A 383 31.51 -3.34 -14.08
CA GLU A 383 31.57 -2.38 -15.19
C GLU A 383 30.25 -1.60 -15.36
N ASP A 384 30.39 -0.29 -15.57
CA ASP A 384 29.29 0.67 -15.74
C ASP A 384 28.65 0.52 -17.13
N LYS A 385 27.39 0.07 -17.21
CA LYS A 385 26.63 0.01 -18.48
C LYS A 385 25.99 1.32 -18.92
N GLY A 386 26.16 2.41 -18.16
CA GLY A 386 25.51 3.70 -18.44
C GLY A 386 23.99 3.71 -18.25
N GLU A 387 23.41 2.61 -17.74
CA GLU A 387 22.00 2.51 -17.41
C GLU A 387 21.79 2.91 -15.94
N TYR A 388 21.03 3.98 -15.70
CA TYR A 388 20.66 4.42 -14.36
C TYR A 388 19.37 3.73 -13.94
N THR A 389 19.39 3.03 -12.81
CA THR A 389 18.17 2.56 -12.14
C THR A 389 17.84 3.47 -10.98
N PHE A 390 16.56 3.83 -10.85
CA PHE A 390 16.08 4.58 -9.69
C PHE A 390 15.86 3.60 -8.55
N GLU A 391 16.75 3.61 -7.56
CA GLU A 391 16.57 2.82 -6.34
C GLU A 391 15.99 3.70 -5.23
N ALA A 392 14.97 3.18 -4.55
CA ALA A 392 14.41 3.77 -3.34
C ALA A 392 15.49 3.81 -2.25
N THR A 393 15.84 5.00 -1.76
CA THR A 393 16.84 5.14 -0.68
C THR A 393 16.19 5.09 0.70
N HIS A 394 15.13 5.88 0.89
CA HIS A 394 14.37 5.93 2.14
C HIS A 394 12.98 6.52 1.87
N VAL A 395 12.03 6.20 2.74
CA VAL A 395 10.67 6.77 2.75
C VAL A 395 10.59 7.83 3.84
N VAL A 396 9.98 8.97 3.52
CA VAL A 396 9.66 10.01 4.51
C VAL A 396 8.43 9.57 5.29
N GLU A 397 8.65 8.94 6.45
CA GLU A 397 7.58 8.43 7.31
C GLU A 397 6.99 9.55 8.18
N GLN A 398 5.78 10.02 7.85
CA GLN A 398 5.14 11.17 8.50
C GLN A 398 3.61 10.99 8.68
N ARG A 399 3.00 11.90 9.45
CA ARG A 399 1.55 11.92 9.76
C ARG A 399 0.74 13.00 9.04
N VAL A 400 1.42 14.05 8.59
CA VAL A 400 0.81 15.27 8.05
C VAL A 400 0.08 15.04 6.74
N SER A 401 0.59 14.23 5.80
CA SER A 401 -0.07 14.01 4.51
C SER A 401 -1.43 13.34 4.70
N ASN A 402 -1.51 12.35 5.58
CA ASN A 402 -2.74 11.61 5.86
C ASN A 402 -3.77 12.52 6.57
N LEU A 403 -3.31 13.31 7.54
CA LEU A 403 -4.16 14.31 8.19
C LEU A 403 -4.63 15.39 7.20
N ALA A 404 -3.71 15.93 6.41
CA ALA A 404 -3.98 17.02 5.48
C ALA A 404 -4.91 16.58 4.34
N GLN A 405 -4.76 15.36 3.79
CA GLN A 405 -5.75 14.86 2.83
C GLN A 405 -7.14 14.73 3.47
N GLY A 406 -7.23 14.27 4.73
CA GLY A 406 -8.49 14.13 5.44
C GLY A 406 -9.16 15.49 5.67
N LEU A 407 -8.37 16.51 6.03
CA LEU A 407 -8.86 17.88 6.16
C LEU A 407 -9.26 18.50 4.81
N LEU A 408 -8.57 18.17 3.72
CA LEU A 408 -8.97 18.58 2.37
C LEU A 408 -10.29 17.90 1.96
N THR A 409 -10.47 16.62 2.27
CA THR A 409 -11.74 15.92 2.08
C THR A 409 -12.86 16.54 2.92
N LEU A 410 -12.58 16.94 4.17
CA LEU A 410 -13.54 17.72 4.97
C LEU A 410 -13.86 19.07 4.29
N GLY A 411 -12.86 19.73 3.71
CA GLY A 411 -13.02 20.92 2.88
C GLY A 411 -13.97 20.69 1.70
N THR A 412 -13.96 19.52 1.06
CA THR A 412 -14.91 19.21 -0.03
C THR A 412 -16.36 19.11 0.38
N MET A 413 -16.63 18.90 1.67
CA MET A 413 -18.00 18.94 2.20
C MET A 413 -18.53 20.37 2.35
N THR A 414 -17.70 21.40 2.18
CA THR A 414 -18.15 22.79 2.20
C THR A 414 -19.02 23.10 0.97
N GLY A 415 -20.03 23.95 1.16
CA GLY A 415 -21.03 24.30 0.14
C GLY A 415 -20.48 24.55 -1.28
N PRO A 416 -19.46 25.42 -1.50
CA PRO A 416 -19.02 25.72 -2.86
C PRO A 416 -18.38 24.52 -3.58
N LEU A 417 -17.62 23.68 -2.88
CA LEU A 417 -17.01 22.49 -3.48
C LEU A 417 -18.03 21.37 -3.65
N LEU A 418 -19.03 21.28 -2.77
CA LEU A 418 -20.11 20.33 -2.89
C LEU A 418 -20.98 20.60 -4.14
N VAL A 419 -21.21 21.88 -4.47
CA VAL A 419 -21.85 22.27 -5.74
C VAL A 419 -21.05 21.79 -6.95
N VAL A 420 -19.70 21.85 -6.89
CA VAL A 420 -18.85 21.34 -7.98
C VAL A 420 -18.93 19.81 -8.07
N LEU A 421 -18.99 19.11 -6.94
CA LEU A 421 -19.20 17.66 -6.91
C LEU A 421 -20.55 17.24 -7.50
N HIS A 422 -21.60 18.03 -7.25
CA HIS A 422 -22.93 17.81 -7.81
C HIS A 422 -22.95 17.90 -9.34
N LEU A 423 -21.99 18.58 -9.96
CA LEU A 423 -21.91 18.65 -11.43
C LEU A 423 -21.36 17.35 -12.05
N VAL A 424 -20.81 16.42 -11.28
CA VAL A 424 -20.19 15.21 -11.84
C VAL A 424 -21.28 14.25 -12.36
N PRO A 425 -21.34 13.96 -13.69
CA PRO A 425 -22.31 13.03 -14.24
C PRO A 425 -21.98 11.57 -13.88
N HIS A 426 -23.00 10.74 -13.70
CA HIS A 426 -22.83 9.31 -13.42
C HIS A 426 -22.02 8.58 -14.51
N GLY A 427 -22.19 8.94 -15.78
CA GLY A 427 -21.40 8.37 -16.88
C GLY A 427 -19.90 8.63 -16.74
N VAL A 428 -19.52 9.81 -16.25
CA VAL A 428 -18.11 10.15 -16.03
C VAL A 428 -17.53 9.33 -14.87
N LEU A 429 -18.32 9.07 -13.81
CA LEU A 429 -17.94 8.19 -12.70
C LEU A 429 -17.79 6.73 -13.14
N ALA A 430 -18.57 6.26 -14.12
CA ALA A 430 -18.36 4.95 -14.71
C ALA A 430 -17.00 4.85 -15.43
N GLY A 431 -16.60 5.89 -16.15
CA GLY A 431 -15.24 5.98 -16.72
C GLY A 431 -14.15 5.90 -15.66
N LEU A 432 -14.39 6.52 -14.50
CA LEU A 432 -13.48 6.48 -13.35
C LEU A 432 -13.34 5.05 -12.78
N PHE A 433 -14.44 4.31 -12.68
CA PHE A 433 -14.43 2.89 -12.31
C PHE A 433 -13.57 2.06 -13.30
N PHE A 434 -13.66 2.34 -14.60
CA PHE A 434 -12.88 1.62 -15.62
C PHE A 434 -11.38 1.86 -15.50
N ILE A 435 -10.95 3.12 -15.35
CA ILE A 435 -9.51 3.40 -15.25
C ILE A 435 -8.92 2.84 -13.96
N MET A 436 -9.63 2.93 -12.83
CA MET A 436 -9.19 2.35 -11.57
C MET A 436 -9.13 0.82 -11.61
N GLY A 437 -10.15 0.18 -12.16
CA GLY A 437 -10.18 -1.28 -12.33
C GLY A 437 -9.06 -1.76 -13.25
N PHE A 438 -8.81 -1.06 -14.36
CA PHE A 438 -7.73 -1.40 -15.28
C PHE A 438 -6.34 -1.20 -14.69
N GLN A 439 -6.09 -0.08 -14.01
CA GLN A 439 -4.81 0.17 -13.34
C GLN A 439 -4.54 -0.86 -12.23
N ALA A 440 -5.55 -1.21 -11.43
CA ALA A 440 -5.45 -2.26 -10.43
C ALA A 440 -5.16 -3.64 -11.07
N LEU A 441 -5.77 -3.93 -12.23
CA LEU A 441 -5.50 -5.16 -12.98
C LEU A 441 -4.06 -5.20 -13.52
N GLN A 442 -3.56 -4.10 -14.07
CA GLN A 442 -2.20 -3.99 -14.63
C GLN A 442 -1.12 -4.11 -13.54
N ALA A 443 -1.36 -3.56 -12.35
CA ALA A 443 -0.46 -3.63 -11.21
C ALA A 443 -0.46 -5.00 -10.50
N ASN A 444 -1.43 -5.87 -10.77
CA ASN A 444 -1.59 -7.12 -10.06
C ASN A 444 -0.56 -8.20 -10.47
N GLY A 445 -0.05 -8.95 -9.48
CA GLY A 445 0.88 -10.06 -9.70
C GLY A 445 0.32 -11.18 -10.57
N ILE A 446 -0.97 -11.51 -10.48
CA ILE A 446 -1.62 -12.52 -11.33
C ILE A 446 -1.56 -12.10 -12.80
N THR A 447 -1.86 -10.84 -13.11
CA THR A 447 -1.80 -10.31 -14.48
C THR A 447 -0.37 -10.32 -15.01
N ALA A 448 0.61 -9.96 -14.18
CA ALA A 448 2.03 -10.03 -14.56
C ALA A 448 2.46 -11.48 -14.88
N LYS A 449 2.01 -12.46 -14.06
CA LYS A 449 2.25 -13.90 -14.29
C LYS A 449 1.56 -14.38 -15.58
N LEU A 450 0.30 -14.01 -15.81
CA LEU A 450 -0.44 -14.32 -17.05
C LEU A 450 0.22 -13.72 -18.29
N LEU A 451 0.62 -12.45 -18.23
CA LEU A 451 1.31 -11.76 -19.32
C LEU A 451 2.67 -12.42 -19.59
N PHE A 452 3.41 -12.82 -18.55
CA PHE A 452 4.67 -13.55 -18.70
C PHE A 452 4.47 -14.92 -19.38
N LEU A 453 3.38 -15.63 -19.06
CA LEU A 453 3.03 -16.90 -19.70
C LEU A 453 2.64 -16.72 -21.17
N ALA A 454 1.95 -15.62 -21.50
CA ALA A 454 1.54 -15.27 -22.87
C ALA A 454 2.69 -14.71 -23.72
N ARG A 455 3.74 -14.14 -23.10
CA ARG A 455 4.86 -13.50 -23.80
C ARG A 455 5.82 -14.54 -24.41
N ASP A 456 6.27 -14.26 -25.63
CA ASP A 456 7.26 -15.09 -26.30
C ASP A 456 8.59 -15.11 -25.53
N LYS A 457 9.25 -16.29 -25.51
CA LYS A 457 10.49 -16.57 -24.77
C LYS A 457 11.58 -15.56 -25.08
N ASN A 458 11.66 -15.13 -26.33
CA ASN A 458 12.70 -14.23 -26.84
C ASN A 458 12.49 -12.76 -26.44
N LEU A 459 11.27 -12.37 -26.06
CA LEU A 459 10.91 -10.99 -25.68
C LEU A 459 10.81 -10.80 -24.16
N THR A 460 11.13 -11.83 -23.37
CA THR A 460 11.15 -11.73 -21.91
C THR A 460 12.40 -10.98 -21.43
N PRO A 461 12.25 -9.89 -20.65
CA PRO A 461 13.39 -9.12 -20.18
C PRO A 461 14.29 -9.98 -19.28
N SER A 462 15.60 -9.86 -19.47
CA SER A 462 16.62 -10.72 -18.84
C SER A 462 16.71 -10.60 -17.31
N ASN A 463 16.07 -9.58 -16.72
CA ASN A 463 16.06 -9.29 -15.28
C ASN A 463 14.83 -9.84 -14.54
N SER A 464 13.90 -10.52 -15.21
CA SER A 464 12.69 -11.02 -14.55
C SER A 464 13.02 -12.24 -13.66
N PRO A 465 12.72 -12.21 -12.34
CA PRO A 465 12.98 -13.33 -11.44
C PRO A 465 12.24 -14.60 -11.86
N LEU A 466 11.12 -14.47 -12.58
CA LEU A 466 10.32 -15.58 -13.12
C LEU A 466 11.05 -16.41 -14.20
N LYS A 467 12.12 -15.88 -14.81
CA LYS A 467 12.95 -16.61 -15.79
C LYS A 467 13.85 -17.66 -15.14
N SER A 468 14.11 -17.53 -13.84
CA SER A 468 14.89 -18.51 -13.07
C SER A 468 14.14 -19.84 -12.84
N ILE A 469 12.80 -19.83 -13.00
CA ILE A 469 11.95 -21.00 -12.81
C ILE A 469 12.04 -21.89 -14.05
N LYS A 470 12.69 -23.04 -13.89
CA LYS A 470 12.92 -24.01 -14.98
C LYS A 470 11.63 -24.69 -15.46
N ARG A 471 10.57 -24.74 -14.64
CA ARG A 471 9.29 -25.39 -14.93
C ARG A 471 8.16 -24.37 -15.21
N ARG A 472 7.92 -24.04 -16.48
CA ARG A 472 6.76 -23.20 -16.87
C ARG A 472 5.40 -23.81 -16.48
N ALA A 473 5.31 -25.14 -16.41
CA ALA A 473 4.11 -25.84 -15.95
C ALA A 473 3.78 -25.54 -14.47
N ALA A 474 4.79 -25.25 -13.65
CA ALA A 474 4.58 -24.86 -12.25
C ALA A 474 3.91 -23.49 -12.15
N ILE A 475 4.34 -22.54 -12.98
CA ILE A 475 3.73 -21.20 -13.08
C ILE A 475 2.26 -21.31 -13.53
N TRP A 476 1.98 -22.13 -14.54
CA TRP A 476 0.60 -22.41 -14.97
C TRP A 476 -0.24 -23.02 -13.84
N GLY A 477 0.28 -24.03 -13.14
CA GLY A 477 -0.43 -24.63 -12.01
C GLY A 477 -0.72 -23.62 -10.89
N PHE A 478 0.23 -22.76 -10.58
CA PHE A 478 0.08 -21.73 -9.56
C PHE A 478 -0.99 -20.70 -9.94
N VAL A 479 -0.92 -20.15 -11.17
CA VAL A 479 -1.90 -19.19 -11.68
C VAL A 479 -3.30 -19.81 -11.78
N ILE A 480 -3.44 -21.08 -12.14
CA ILE A 480 -4.74 -21.76 -12.14
C ILE A 480 -5.33 -21.80 -10.73
N VAL A 481 -4.53 -22.10 -9.71
CA VAL A 481 -5.01 -22.10 -8.32
C VAL A 481 -5.41 -20.68 -7.88
N GLU A 482 -4.65 -19.65 -8.26
CA GLU A 482 -5.03 -18.24 -8.03
C GLU A 482 -6.36 -17.89 -8.70
N LEU A 483 -6.53 -18.25 -9.97
CA LEU A 483 -7.75 -18.00 -10.73
C LEU A 483 -8.96 -18.78 -10.20
N VAL A 484 -8.77 -19.99 -9.67
CA VAL A 484 -9.84 -20.75 -8.99
C VAL A 484 -10.24 -20.06 -7.69
N GLY A 485 -9.27 -19.58 -6.89
CA GLY A 485 -9.55 -18.82 -5.66
C GLY A 485 -10.28 -17.51 -5.94
N PHE A 486 -9.84 -16.76 -6.95
CA PHE A 486 -10.54 -15.59 -7.48
C PHE A 486 -11.95 -15.95 -7.96
N GLY A 487 -12.09 -16.97 -8.80
CA GLY A 487 -13.36 -17.38 -9.38
C GLY A 487 -14.38 -17.81 -8.33
N ALA A 488 -13.94 -18.51 -7.28
CA ALA A 488 -14.79 -18.87 -6.14
C ALA A 488 -15.27 -17.63 -5.37
N THR A 489 -14.38 -16.67 -5.12
CA THR A 489 -14.71 -15.41 -4.42
C THR A 489 -15.63 -14.54 -5.28
N PHE A 490 -15.39 -14.46 -6.58
CA PHE A 490 -16.24 -13.70 -7.50
C PHE A 490 -17.61 -14.35 -7.66
N ALA A 491 -17.69 -15.67 -7.80
CA ALA A 491 -18.96 -16.39 -7.95
C ALA A 491 -19.88 -16.21 -6.73
N ILE A 492 -19.36 -16.31 -5.50
CA ILE A 492 -20.20 -16.12 -4.30
C ILE A 492 -20.75 -14.68 -4.22
N THR A 493 -19.99 -13.68 -4.67
CA THR A 493 -20.42 -12.27 -4.63
C THR A 493 -21.55 -11.94 -5.60
N GLN A 494 -21.78 -12.78 -6.61
CA GLN A 494 -22.94 -12.65 -7.50
C GLN A 494 -24.21 -13.30 -6.93
N THR A 495 -24.14 -13.89 -5.72
CA THR A 495 -25.27 -14.56 -5.07
C THR A 495 -25.74 -13.82 -3.82
N ILE A 496 -26.90 -14.20 -3.27
CA ILE A 496 -27.40 -13.68 -1.98
C ILE A 496 -26.39 -13.97 -0.84
N ALA A 497 -25.57 -15.02 -0.99
CA ALA A 497 -24.52 -15.36 -0.04
C ALA A 497 -23.27 -14.44 -0.14
N ALA A 498 -23.35 -13.33 -0.88
CA ALA A 498 -22.26 -12.38 -1.06
C ALA A 498 -21.64 -11.95 0.27
N VAL A 499 -22.41 -11.77 1.35
CA VAL A 499 -21.91 -11.40 2.69
C VAL A 499 -20.80 -12.36 3.20
N GLY A 500 -20.79 -13.62 2.74
CA GLY A 500 -19.82 -14.65 3.13
C GLY A 500 -18.49 -14.62 2.37
N PHE A 501 -18.29 -13.72 1.39
CA PHE A 501 -17.03 -13.66 0.62
C PHE A 501 -15.75 -13.52 1.48
N PRO A 502 -15.73 -12.81 2.63
CA PRO A 502 -14.51 -12.70 3.46
C PRO A 502 -14.03 -14.05 4.01
N ILE A 503 -14.95 -14.99 4.23
CA ILE A 503 -14.62 -16.34 4.70
C ILE A 503 -13.82 -17.10 3.63
N ILE A 504 -14.19 -16.95 2.35
CA ILE A 504 -13.46 -17.59 1.25
C ILE A 504 -12.04 -17.04 1.18
N ILE A 505 -11.87 -15.72 1.31
CA ILE A 505 -10.55 -15.09 1.30
C ILE A 505 -9.70 -15.59 2.48
N LEU A 506 -10.30 -15.68 3.67
CA LEU A 506 -9.61 -16.22 4.85
C LEU A 506 -9.19 -17.69 4.62
N LEU A 507 -10.02 -18.49 3.93
CA LEU A 507 -9.73 -19.87 3.58
C LEU A 507 -8.57 -20.02 2.58
N LEU A 508 -8.25 -18.98 1.79
CA LEU A 508 -7.08 -19.00 0.90
C LEU A 508 -5.75 -19.06 1.67
N ILE A 509 -5.70 -18.54 2.90
CA ILE A 509 -4.51 -18.53 3.75
C ILE A 509 -4.09 -19.98 4.15
N PRO A 510 -4.95 -20.82 4.76
CA PRO A 510 -4.60 -22.20 5.05
C PRO A 510 -4.45 -23.06 3.79
N VAL A 511 -5.19 -22.77 2.71
CA VAL A 511 -4.97 -23.43 1.41
C VAL A 511 -3.54 -23.19 0.93
N ARG A 512 -3.04 -21.95 1.01
CA ARG A 512 -1.63 -21.64 0.75
C ARG A 512 -0.70 -22.36 1.71
N ALA A 513 -0.98 -22.39 3.00
CA ALA A 513 -0.09 -23.00 3.99
C ALA A 513 0.01 -24.53 3.87
N MET A 514 -1.07 -25.22 3.45
CA MET A 514 -1.14 -26.68 3.44
C MET A 514 -1.07 -27.32 2.05
N VAL A 515 -1.62 -26.65 1.02
CA VAL A 515 -1.78 -27.23 -0.33
C VAL A 515 -0.60 -26.87 -1.23
N LEU A 516 -0.17 -25.59 -1.24
CA LEU A 516 0.91 -25.13 -2.13
C LEU A 516 2.26 -25.80 -1.85
N PRO A 517 2.71 -25.98 -0.59
CA PRO A 517 3.95 -26.70 -0.28
C PRO A 517 3.93 -28.19 -0.65
N ARG A 518 2.74 -28.80 -0.83
CA ARG A 518 2.61 -30.18 -1.29
C ARG A 518 2.68 -30.31 -2.80
N LEU A 519 2.32 -29.25 -3.53
CA LEU A 519 2.24 -29.25 -4.99
C LEU A 519 3.52 -28.74 -5.67
N PHE A 520 4.28 -27.83 -5.01
CA PHE A 520 5.45 -27.16 -5.59
C PHE A 520 6.73 -27.40 -4.79
N ARG A 521 7.89 -27.27 -5.45
CA ARG A 521 9.19 -27.26 -4.76
C ARG A 521 9.38 -25.98 -3.97
N SER A 522 10.02 -26.06 -2.81
CA SER A 522 10.28 -24.93 -1.91
C SER A 522 10.98 -23.75 -2.59
N ASP A 523 11.93 -24.03 -3.50
CA ASP A 523 12.66 -22.99 -4.25
C ASP A 523 11.77 -22.29 -5.29
N GLU A 524 10.84 -23.03 -5.90
CA GLU A 524 9.88 -22.47 -6.88
C GLU A 524 8.81 -21.64 -6.18
N LEU A 525 8.35 -22.10 -5.01
CA LEU A 525 7.36 -21.40 -4.20
C LEU A 525 7.92 -20.10 -3.59
N ALA A 526 9.19 -20.10 -3.16
CA ALA A 526 9.83 -18.90 -2.63
C ALA A 526 9.96 -17.76 -3.66
N LEU A 527 10.10 -18.11 -4.95
CA LEU A 527 10.16 -17.15 -6.05
C LEU A 527 8.77 -16.69 -6.54
N LEU A 528 7.74 -17.53 -6.40
CA LEU A 528 6.37 -17.23 -6.82
C LEU A 528 5.56 -16.51 -5.74
N ASP A 529 5.95 -16.68 -4.47
CA ASP A 529 5.21 -16.24 -3.31
C ASP A 529 6.17 -15.73 -2.21
N GLU A 530 6.70 -14.54 -2.44
CA GLU A 530 7.53 -13.83 -1.48
C GLU A 530 6.69 -13.31 -0.28
N PRO A 531 7.31 -13.12 0.91
CA PRO A 531 6.67 -12.41 2.00
C PRO A 531 6.19 -11.03 1.57
N THR A 532 4.98 -10.65 1.98
CA THR A 532 4.37 -9.38 1.58
C THR A 532 5.13 -8.17 2.15
N ALA A 533 5.73 -8.30 3.34
CA ALA A 533 6.46 -7.23 4.02
C ALA A 533 7.91 -7.61 4.34
N SER A 534 8.74 -6.60 4.60
CA SER A 534 10.15 -6.78 4.96
C SER A 534 10.33 -7.59 6.26
N ASP A 535 11.45 -8.31 6.38
CA ASP A 535 11.76 -9.08 7.61
C ASP A 535 11.83 -8.16 8.86
N PHE A 536 12.21 -6.88 8.69
CA PHE A 536 12.16 -5.84 9.74
C PHE A 536 10.73 -5.53 10.20
N THR A 537 9.80 -5.39 9.25
CA THR A 537 8.38 -5.17 9.53
C THR A 537 7.75 -6.38 10.23
N MET A 538 8.12 -7.59 9.78
CA MET A 538 7.58 -8.84 10.31
C MET A 538 8.08 -9.17 11.73
N GLU A 539 9.16 -8.54 12.20
CA GLU A 539 9.71 -8.76 13.55
C GLU A 539 8.72 -8.37 14.67
N GLY A 540 7.83 -7.41 14.43
CA GLY A 540 6.76 -7.01 15.35
C GLY A 540 5.72 -8.09 15.62
N ILE A 541 5.35 -8.82 14.57
CA ILE A 541 4.39 -9.91 14.68
C ILE A 541 5.05 -11.25 14.90
N GLY A 542 6.39 -11.37 14.82
CA GLY A 542 7.25 -12.51 15.19
C GLY A 542 7.81 -13.34 14.03
N GLY A 543 8.05 -12.70 12.88
CA GLY A 543 8.83 -13.21 11.77
C GLY A 543 8.01 -13.79 10.61
N SER A 544 8.60 -13.83 9.41
CA SER A 544 7.99 -14.39 8.22
C SER A 544 7.96 -15.94 8.28
N TRP A 545 6.80 -16.54 7.99
CA TRP A 545 6.65 -18.00 7.99
C TRP A 545 7.44 -18.63 6.82
N GLY A 546 8.32 -19.58 7.13
CA GLY A 546 9.11 -20.34 6.14
C GLY A 546 10.58 -19.92 5.98
N ARG A 547 11.01 -18.77 6.53
CA ARG A 547 12.41 -18.30 6.42
C ARG A 547 13.25 -18.48 7.70
N GLY A 548 12.59 -18.56 8.86
CA GLY A 548 13.26 -18.70 10.17
C GLY A 548 14.09 -19.98 10.33
N GLU A 549 13.73 -21.09 9.67
CA GLU A 549 14.51 -22.34 9.73
C GLU A 549 15.77 -22.30 8.84
N GLN A 550 15.75 -21.57 7.72
CA GLN A 550 16.91 -21.46 6.83
C GLN A 550 17.99 -20.53 7.38
N GLN A 551 17.62 -19.46 8.09
CA GLN A 551 18.58 -18.53 8.69
C GLN A 551 19.34 -19.13 9.89
N ALA A 552 18.71 -20.02 10.66
CA ALA A 552 19.37 -20.74 11.74
C ALA A 552 20.48 -21.69 11.23
N GLY A 553 20.31 -22.25 10.02
CA GLY A 553 21.34 -23.06 9.37
C GLY A 553 22.49 -22.23 8.78
N LEU A 554 22.18 -21.05 8.22
CA LEU A 554 23.17 -20.19 7.56
C LEU A 554 24.03 -19.38 8.55
N GLN A 555 23.48 -18.90 9.66
CA GLN A 555 24.24 -18.19 10.70
C GLN A 555 25.28 -19.10 11.39
N SER A 556 24.97 -20.40 11.56
CA SER A 556 25.93 -21.35 12.15
C SER A 556 27.20 -21.56 11.30
N ASN A 557 27.10 -21.37 9.97
CA ASN A 557 28.20 -21.58 9.04
C ASN A 557 29.06 -20.31 8.81
N ASP A 558 28.50 -19.11 8.99
CA ASP A 558 29.25 -17.86 8.81
C ASP A 558 30.09 -17.49 10.04
N ASP A 559 29.61 -17.77 11.25
CA ASP A 559 30.39 -17.56 12.48
C ASP A 559 31.64 -18.46 12.53
N THR A 560 31.57 -19.64 11.92
CA THR A 560 32.72 -20.56 11.81
C THR A 560 33.75 -20.08 10.78
N ARG A 561 33.34 -19.30 9.77
CA ARG A 561 34.23 -18.79 8.70
C ARG A 561 34.90 -17.46 9.06
N LEU A 562 34.23 -16.60 9.84
CA LEU A 562 34.77 -15.31 10.28
C LEU A 562 35.89 -15.44 11.34
N ALA A 563 35.92 -16.54 12.10
CA ALA A 563 36.97 -16.80 13.09
C ALA A 563 38.35 -17.16 12.49
N SER A 564 38.43 -17.50 11.19
CA SER A 564 39.67 -17.95 10.55
C SER A 564 40.42 -16.89 9.73
N ARG A 565 39.89 -15.65 9.64
CA ARG A 565 40.44 -14.61 8.75
C ARG A 565 40.91 -13.30 9.41
N SER A 566 40.86 -13.17 10.73
CA SER A 566 41.16 -11.90 11.42
C SER A 566 42.56 -11.77 12.03
N SER A 567 43.58 -12.44 11.48
CA SER A 567 44.97 -12.28 11.90
C SER A 567 45.89 -11.76 10.79
N SER A 568 45.67 -10.54 10.29
CA SER A 568 46.76 -9.74 9.71
C SER A 568 46.36 -8.29 9.43
N SER A 569 47.24 -7.38 9.86
CA SER A 569 47.37 -5.97 9.45
C SER A 569 46.62 -4.91 10.27
N ARG A 570 47.27 -4.49 11.36
CA ARG A 570 47.15 -3.15 11.94
C ARG A 570 48.08 -2.19 11.18
N ARG A 571 47.56 -1.06 10.69
CA ARG A 571 48.39 0.12 10.41
C ARG A 571 47.61 1.40 10.76
N SER A 572 48.25 2.20 11.61
CA SER A 572 47.82 3.49 12.15
C SER A 572 47.87 4.61 11.12
N VAL A 573 46.90 5.54 11.15
CA VAL A 573 47.08 6.89 10.58
C VAL A 573 46.43 7.93 11.49
N ASN A 574 47.21 8.99 11.74
CA ASN A 574 46.97 10.14 12.62
C ASN A 574 45.86 11.08 12.14
N ALA A 575 45.34 11.83 13.12
CA ALA A 575 44.48 12.99 12.97
C ALA A 575 45.23 14.22 12.41
N GLY A 576 44.51 15.04 11.64
CA GLY A 576 44.93 16.37 11.19
C GLY A 576 43.71 17.16 10.68
N ASP A 577 43.46 18.29 11.34
CA ASP A 577 42.34 19.22 11.19
C ASP A 577 42.45 20.09 9.90
N ALA A 578 41.31 20.36 9.24
CA ALA A 578 41.12 21.49 8.33
C ALA A 578 39.63 21.64 7.91
N ARG A 579 38.91 22.55 8.57
CA ARG A 579 37.64 23.13 8.11
C ARG A 579 37.82 23.84 6.77
N ARG A 580 37.04 23.47 5.74
CA ARG A 580 36.63 24.36 4.63
C ARG A 580 35.23 24.00 4.16
N ASP A 581 34.38 25.02 4.10
CA ASP A 581 33.02 24.99 3.57
C ASP A 581 32.99 24.50 2.12
N TYR A 582 32.22 23.45 1.86
CA TYR A 582 31.79 23.08 0.51
C TYR A 582 30.26 23.11 0.47
N LYS A 583 29.72 23.96 -0.41
CA LYS A 583 28.34 23.85 -0.89
C LYS A 583 28.14 22.44 -1.46
N SER A 584 27.01 21.83 -1.12
CA SER A 584 26.68 20.45 -1.48
C SER A 584 26.76 20.23 -2.99
N GLN A 585 27.40 19.13 -3.40
CA GLN A 585 27.41 18.65 -4.79
C GLN A 585 26.01 18.25 -5.30
N GLU A 586 24.99 18.30 -4.45
CA GLU A 586 23.59 18.01 -4.80
C GLU A 586 22.97 19.12 -5.67
N ASP A 587 23.36 20.39 -5.50
CA ASP A 587 22.82 21.50 -6.30
C ASP A 587 23.32 21.51 -7.76
N LEU A 588 24.46 20.87 -8.04
CA LEU A 588 25.07 20.86 -9.37
C LEU A 588 24.55 19.73 -10.26
N ALA A 589 23.93 18.70 -9.68
CA ALA A 589 23.36 17.58 -10.42
C ALA A 589 21.98 17.92 -11.03
N GLU A 590 21.25 18.88 -10.47
CA GLU A 590 19.90 19.26 -10.93
C GLU A 590 19.88 20.17 -12.17
N LEU A 591 21.03 20.75 -12.57
CA LEU A 591 21.11 21.67 -13.71
C LEU A 591 21.39 21.01 -15.07
N GLY A 592 21.49 19.67 -15.13
CA GLY A 592 21.61 18.95 -16.40
C GLY A 592 22.83 19.32 -17.25
N GLN A 593 23.88 19.89 -16.65
CA GLN A 593 25.15 20.14 -17.30
C GLN A 593 26.17 19.12 -16.82
N ALA A 594 26.48 18.14 -17.66
CA ALA A 594 27.61 17.26 -17.43
C ALA A 594 28.92 18.08 -17.44
N PRO A 595 29.83 17.93 -16.46
CA PRO A 595 31.17 18.45 -16.61
C PRO A 595 31.92 17.55 -17.59
N HIS A 596 32.21 18.06 -18.78
CA HIS A 596 33.29 17.54 -19.61
C HIS A 596 34.61 17.67 -18.83
N MET A 597 35.02 16.61 -18.14
CA MET A 597 36.30 16.61 -17.45
C MET A 597 37.40 16.30 -18.46
N ARG A 598 38.17 17.35 -18.73
CA ARG A 598 39.33 17.45 -19.62
C ARG A 598 40.39 16.41 -19.23
N ASN A 599 40.69 15.49 -20.15
CA ASN A 599 41.82 14.55 -20.05
C ASN A 599 43.11 15.29 -19.70
N THR A 600 43.67 15.02 -18.51
CA THR A 600 45.05 15.40 -18.18
C THR A 600 45.87 14.14 -18.01
N ILE A 601 46.44 13.69 -19.12
CA ILE A 601 47.46 12.64 -19.18
C ILE A 601 48.72 13.19 -18.51
N THR A 602 49.06 12.70 -17.32
CA THR A 602 50.36 12.89 -16.68
C THR A 602 51.38 11.97 -17.34
N ARG A 603 51.99 12.43 -18.45
CA ARG A 603 53.17 11.79 -19.03
C ARG A 603 54.43 12.34 -18.36
N ARG A 604 55.17 11.46 -17.66
CA ARG A 604 56.51 11.71 -17.11
C ARG A 604 57.42 12.34 -18.17
N ARG A 605 58.04 13.46 -17.83
CA ARG A 605 59.13 14.11 -18.57
C ARG A 605 60.45 13.44 -18.17
N SER A 606 61.13 12.79 -19.10
CA SER A 606 62.58 12.56 -19.04
C SER A 606 63.26 13.61 -19.92
N VAL A 607 64.40 14.09 -19.42
CA VAL A 607 65.24 15.18 -19.92
C VAL A 607 66.15 14.67 -21.04
N ASP A 608 66.64 15.62 -21.84
CA ASP A 608 67.75 15.62 -22.82
C ASP A 608 67.26 15.90 -24.25
N ALA A 609 67.84 16.71 -25.13
CA ALA A 609 68.84 17.79 -25.17
C ALA A 609 69.24 17.90 -26.67
N ARG A 610 69.34 19.13 -27.23
CA ARG A 610 69.95 19.49 -28.55
C ARG A 610 69.24 18.95 -29.82
N SER A 611 69.31 19.53 -31.01
CA SER A 611 69.63 20.84 -31.60
C SER A 611 69.43 20.67 -33.13
N SER A 612 68.99 21.73 -33.82
CA SER A 612 69.17 22.00 -35.28
C SER A 612 68.69 20.99 -36.34
N ALA A 613 67.76 21.42 -37.20
CA ALA A 613 67.98 21.61 -38.65
C ALA A 613 66.66 21.55 -39.47
N THR A 614 66.30 22.65 -40.10
CA THR A 614 65.59 22.73 -41.40
C THR A 614 66.56 22.30 -42.52
N PRO A 615 66.11 21.76 -43.67
CA PRO A 615 65.56 22.56 -44.80
C PRO A 615 64.29 21.92 -45.43
N ASP A 616 63.32 22.67 -45.93
CA ASP A 616 63.20 23.29 -47.27
C ASP A 616 63.10 22.32 -48.48
N THR A 617 62.06 22.57 -49.29
CA THR A 617 61.77 22.14 -50.69
C THR A 617 61.38 20.66 -50.90
N ALA A 618 60.40 20.30 -51.73
CA ALA A 618 59.66 20.98 -52.80
C ALA A 618 58.22 20.44 -52.88
#